data_AF-A0A1G6GS35-F1
#
_entry.id   AF-A0A1G6GS35-F1
#
_cell.length_a   1.000
_cell.length_b   1.000
_cell.length_c   1.000
_cell.angle_alpha   90.00
_cell.angle_beta   90.00
_cell.angle_gamma   90.00
#
_symmetry.space_group_name_H-M   'P 1'
#
loop_
_entity.id
_entity.type
_entity.pdbx_description
1 polymer ?
#
loop_
_entity_poly.entity_id
_entity_poly.type
_entity_poly.pdbx_seq_one_letter_code
_entity_poly.pdbx_strand_id
1 'polypeptide(L)'
;MAQDFREQGSPGRGPVSPQDTHGRTPDGRSGRSGREVRGGRTARQGAGGGARPFLPPGWPSGVLPPGAEDWEQSATAFLLDCCPADFRGYPVLRRHPVVLAQFAAQFVAGQVRASEDGLARARLSLRDQVEPPVVEEAVRTWQEELVRLRAVREGIALVDDALRGMAFVPRL
;
A
#
# COMPACT_ATOMS: atom_id res chain seq x y z
N MET A 1 -9.06 -14.28 62.09
CA MET A 1 -8.74 -15.61 61.54
C MET A 1 -9.99 -16.10 60.82
N ALA A 2 -9.84 -16.51 59.55
CA ALA A 2 -10.80 -17.21 58.68
C ALA A 2 -12.18 -16.56 58.44
N GLN A 3 -12.34 -15.91 57.28
CA GLN A 3 -13.63 -15.81 56.61
C GLN A 3 -13.64 -16.76 55.41
N ASP A 4 -14.55 -17.71 55.50
CA ASP A 4 -14.92 -18.73 54.54
C ASP A 4 -16.14 -18.20 53.79
N PHE A 5 -16.03 -17.96 52.47
CA PHE A 5 -17.19 -17.61 51.64
C PHE A 5 -17.00 -18.02 50.18
N ARG A 6 -17.51 -19.23 49.91
CA ARG A 6 -18.31 -19.65 48.75
C ARG A 6 -17.82 -19.30 47.34
N GLU A 7 -17.36 -20.36 46.71
CA GLU A 7 -17.51 -20.69 45.28
C GLU A 7 -18.89 -20.27 44.74
N GLN A 8 -18.90 -19.35 43.77
CA GLN A 8 -20.04 -19.12 42.89
C GLN A 8 -19.78 -19.83 41.56
N GLY A 9 -20.53 -20.90 41.34
CA GLY A 9 -20.58 -21.64 40.09
C GLY A 9 -21.16 -20.82 38.95
N SER A 10 -20.50 -20.93 37.80
CA SER A 10 -20.91 -20.43 36.50
C SER A 10 -22.15 -21.17 35.99
N PRO A 11 -23.19 -20.49 35.46
CA PRO A 11 -24.24 -21.18 34.72
C PRO A 11 -24.13 -20.95 33.20
N GLY A 12 -24.20 -22.05 32.46
CA GLY A 12 -25.07 -22.13 31.28
C GLY A 12 -24.47 -21.81 29.90
N ARG A 13 -23.61 -22.70 29.39
CA ARG A 13 -23.41 -22.83 27.94
C ARG A 13 -24.49 -23.77 27.39
N GLY A 14 -25.55 -23.20 26.82
CA GLY A 14 -26.61 -23.94 26.14
C GLY A 14 -26.12 -24.65 24.86
N PRO A 15 -26.85 -25.68 24.39
CA PRO A 15 -26.44 -26.51 23.28
C PRO A 15 -26.53 -25.78 21.93
N VAL A 16 -25.52 -25.98 21.09
CA VAL A 16 -25.50 -25.54 19.70
C VAL A 16 -26.29 -26.54 18.86
N SER A 17 -27.40 -26.09 18.26
CA SER A 17 -28.12 -26.87 17.25
C SER A 17 -27.40 -26.79 15.90
N PRO A 18 -27.32 -27.89 15.13
CA PRO A 18 -26.76 -27.91 13.80
C PRO A 18 -27.83 -27.49 12.77
N GLN A 19 -27.50 -26.52 11.92
CA GLN A 19 -28.25 -26.26 10.70
C GLN A 19 -27.40 -26.73 9.52
N ASP A 20 -27.76 -27.90 9.00
CA ASP A 20 -27.45 -28.34 7.65
C ASP A 20 -28.53 -27.82 6.68
N THR A 21 -28.15 -27.79 5.39
CA THR A 21 -28.83 -27.21 4.21
C THR A 21 -28.51 -25.72 4.03
N HIS A 22 -27.72 -25.31 3.04
CA HIS A 22 -27.99 -25.49 1.62
C HIS A 22 -26.68 -25.67 0.82
N GLY A 23 -26.69 -26.66 -0.07
CA GLY A 23 -25.71 -26.75 -1.14
C GLY A 23 -25.82 -25.53 -2.07
N ARG A 24 -24.69 -24.88 -2.30
CA ARG A 24 -24.50 -24.01 -3.46
C ARG A 24 -23.07 -24.12 -3.95
N THR A 25 -22.91 -24.83 -5.04
CA THR A 25 -21.72 -24.84 -5.89
C THR A 25 -21.46 -23.44 -6.43
N PRO A 26 -20.25 -22.88 -6.30
CA PRO A 26 -19.77 -21.85 -7.20
C PRO A 26 -18.85 -22.51 -8.24
N ASP A 27 -19.43 -22.76 -9.41
CA ASP A 27 -18.66 -22.84 -10.65
C ASP A 27 -18.33 -21.40 -11.05
N GLY A 28 -17.05 -21.07 -11.17
CA GLY A 28 -16.62 -19.67 -11.21
C GLY A 28 -15.14 -19.49 -11.48
N ARG A 29 -14.66 -20.19 -12.50
CA ARG A 29 -13.35 -20.06 -13.14
C ARG A 29 -12.97 -18.58 -13.33
N SER A 30 -12.17 -18.04 -12.42
CA SER A 30 -11.56 -16.71 -12.55
C SER A 30 -10.09 -16.90 -12.88
N GLY A 31 -9.72 -16.46 -14.07
CA GLY A 31 -8.41 -16.63 -14.67
C GLY A 31 -7.28 -16.17 -13.75
N ARG A 32 -6.46 -17.14 -13.35
CA ARG A 32 -5.09 -16.92 -12.89
C ARG A 32 -4.30 -16.35 -14.07
N SER A 33 -4.33 -15.03 -14.25
CA SER A 33 -3.53 -14.34 -15.26
C SER A 33 -2.05 -14.59 -14.96
N GLY A 34 -1.35 -15.13 -15.95
CA GLY A 34 -0.04 -15.74 -15.82
C GLY A 34 1.02 -14.77 -15.30
N ARG A 35 1.51 -15.04 -14.10
CA ARG A 35 2.80 -14.51 -13.64
C ARG A 35 3.89 -15.41 -14.24
N GLU A 36 4.28 -15.13 -15.48
CA GLU A 36 5.45 -15.79 -16.07
C GLU A 36 6.72 -15.25 -15.43
N VAL A 37 7.22 -16.02 -14.47
CA VAL A 37 8.55 -15.88 -13.91
C VAL A 37 9.49 -16.66 -14.82
N ARG A 38 10.22 -15.97 -15.69
CA ARG A 38 11.34 -16.58 -16.42
C ARG A 38 12.65 -16.00 -15.90
N GLY A 39 13.33 -16.79 -15.06
CA GLY A 39 14.74 -16.61 -14.78
C GLY A 39 15.57 -16.87 -16.04
N GLY A 40 16.46 -15.93 -16.36
CA GLY A 40 17.41 -16.06 -17.46
C GLY A 40 18.62 -15.17 -17.19
N ARG A 41 19.73 -15.80 -16.78
CA ARG A 41 21.04 -15.15 -16.67
C ARG A 41 21.58 -14.78 -18.05
N THR A 42 22.35 -13.68 -18.05
CA THR A 42 23.29 -13.16 -19.06
C THR A 42 22.74 -12.61 -20.38
N ALA A 43 22.92 -11.30 -20.56
CA ALA A 43 23.29 -10.73 -21.84
C ALA A 43 24.31 -9.60 -21.59
N ARG A 44 25.47 -9.73 -22.23
CA ARG A 44 26.59 -8.78 -22.26
C ARG A 44 26.11 -7.38 -22.63
N GLN A 45 26.63 -6.40 -21.91
CA GLN A 45 26.59 -4.98 -22.28
C GLN A 45 27.31 -4.79 -23.61
N GLY A 46 26.57 -4.28 -24.60
CA GLY A 46 27.07 -3.76 -25.87
C GLY A 46 26.49 -2.36 -26.06
N ALA A 47 27.36 -1.41 -26.38
CA ALA A 47 27.10 0.01 -26.45
C ALA A 47 26.15 0.43 -27.61
N GLY A 48 25.36 1.49 -27.37
CA GLY A 48 24.91 2.45 -28.38
C GLY A 48 23.53 2.22 -29.02
N GLY A 49 22.51 2.93 -28.51
CA GLY A 49 21.20 3.07 -29.16
C GLY A 49 20.08 3.33 -28.16
N GLY A 50 19.84 4.59 -27.81
CA GLY A 50 18.93 5.03 -26.76
C GLY A 50 17.46 4.66 -26.98
N ALA A 51 17.07 3.46 -26.60
CA ALA A 51 15.70 3.18 -26.22
C ALA A 51 15.52 3.75 -24.81
N ARG A 52 14.81 4.88 -24.68
CA ARG A 52 14.38 5.38 -23.38
C ARG A 52 13.66 4.23 -22.67
N PRO A 53 14.06 3.82 -21.45
CA PRO A 53 13.34 2.80 -20.72
C PRO A 53 11.88 3.23 -20.64
N PHE A 54 10.96 2.35 -21.06
CA PHE A 54 9.54 2.65 -20.98
C PHE A 54 9.16 2.83 -19.52
N LEU A 55 8.69 4.04 -19.18
CA LEU A 55 8.12 4.31 -17.86
C LEU A 55 6.64 3.96 -17.90
N PRO A 56 6.17 3.06 -17.03
CA PRO A 56 4.74 2.77 -16.95
C PRO A 56 3.96 4.04 -16.54
N PRO A 57 2.72 4.21 -17.03
CA PRO A 57 1.85 5.27 -16.55
C PRO A 57 1.72 5.23 -15.02
N GLY A 58 1.84 6.40 -14.37
CA GLY A 58 1.84 6.50 -12.91
C GLY A 58 3.24 6.41 -12.26
N TRP A 59 4.31 6.33 -13.05
CA TRP A 59 5.67 6.44 -12.52
C TRP A 59 5.87 7.75 -11.73
N PRO A 60 6.45 7.71 -10.51
CA PRO A 60 6.62 8.90 -9.69
C PRO A 60 7.47 9.98 -10.36
N SER A 61 7.03 11.24 -10.26
CA SER A 61 7.84 12.38 -10.70
C SER A 61 9.10 12.48 -9.83
N GLY A 62 10.27 12.56 -10.47
CA GLY A 62 11.56 12.66 -9.79
C GLY A 62 12.28 11.33 -9.53
N VAL A 63 11.66 10.19 -9.83
CA VAL A 63 12.36 8.89 -9.83
C VAL A 63 12.89 8.62 -11.24
N LEU A 64 14.20 8.37 -11.35
CA LEU A 64 14.84 8.08 -12.63
C LEU A 64 14.36 6.71 -13.17
N PRO A 65 14.42 6.51 -14.50
CA PRO A 65 14.03 5.23 -15.08
C PRO A 65 14.85 4.05 -14.57
N PRO A 66 14.25 2.85 -14.42
CA PRO A 66 14.99 1.66 -14.04
C PRO A 66 16.18 1.40 -14.97
N GLY A 67 17.35 1.15 -14.39
CA GLY A 67 18.59 0.91 -15.12
C GLY A 67 19.35 2.17 -15.58
N ALA A 68 18.82 3.37 -15.33
CA ALA A 68 19.61 4.60 -15.44
C ALA A 68 20.69 4.67 -14.34
N GLU A 69 21.72 5.48 -14.55
CA GLU A 69 22.65 5.81 -13.46
C GLU A 69 21.88 6.45 -12.28
N ASP A 70 22.25 6.09 -11.05
CA ASP A 70 21.62 6.56 -9.80
C ASP A 70 20.11 6.31 -9.64
N TRP A 71 19.51 5.44 -10.45
CA TRP A 71 18.07 5.21 -10.38
C TRP A 71 17.61 4.68 -9.01
N GLU A 72 18.35 3.76 -8.41
CA GLU A 72 18.06 3.24 -7.07
C GLU A 72 18.18 4.31 -5.99
N GLN A 73 19.07 5.30 -6.17
CA GLN A 73 19.23 6.41 -5.25
C GLN A 73 18.02 7.35 -5.31
N SER A 74 17.56 7.68 -6.53
CA SER A 74 16.34 8.48 -6.72
C SER A 74 15.08 7.76 -6.21
N ALA A 75 14.98 6.44 -6.41
CA ALA A 75 13.91 5.61 -5.87
C ALA A 75 13.92 5.58 -4.35
N THR A 76 15.11 5.43 -3.74
CA THR A 76 15.28 5.44 -2.29
C THR A 76 14.84 6.78 -1.69
N ALA A 77 15.19 7.90 -2.33
CA ALA A 77 14.77 9.23 -1.90
C ALA A 77 13.24 9.36 -1.89
N PHE A 78 12.58 9.01 -3.00
CA PHE A 78 11.12 9.00 -3.10
C PHE A 78 10.46 8.11 -2.03
N LEU A 79 10.97 6.90 -1.80
CA LEU A 79 10.41 5.99 -0.80
C LEU A 79 10.59 6.53 0.63
N LEU A 80 11.71 7.20 0.92
CA LEU A 80 11.93 7.86 2.21
C LEU A 80 10.98 9.05 2.42
N ASP A 81 10.60 9.77 1.36
CA ASP A 81 9.62 10.85 1.43
C ASP A 81 8.19 10.33 1.73
N CYS A 82 7.91 9.05 1.41
CA CYS A 82 6.65 8.38 1.73
C CYS A 82 6.58 7.82 3.16
N CYS A 83 7.71 7.81 3.87
CA CYS A 83 7.85 7.23 5.22
C CYS A 83 7.99 8.32 6.29
N PRO A 84 7.85 7.97 7.58
CA PRO A 84 8.19 8.87 8.68
C PRO A 84 9.62 9.42 8.55
N ALA A 85 9.82 10.66 8.97
CA ALA A 85 11.11 11.35 8.81
C ALA A 85 12.28 10.60 9.45
N ASP A 86 12.02 9.90 10.56
CA ASP A 86 12.99 9.11 11.31
C ASP A 86 13.68 8.02 10.47
N PHE A 87 13.05 7.57 9.38
CA PHE A 87 13.62 6.53 8.52
C PHE A 87 14.91 6.98 7.82
N ARG A 88 15.12 8.29 7.66
CA ARG A 88 16.38 8.86 7.17
C ARG A 88 17.55 8.62 8.12
N GLY A 89 17.29 8.25 9.38
CA GLY A 89 18.29 7.88 10.36
C GLY A 89 18.75 6.43 10.28
N TYR A 90 18.03 5.53 9.59
CA TYR A 90 18.34 4.09 9.56
C TYR A 90 19.11 3.68 8.29
N PRO A 91 20.43 3.41 8.37
CA PRO A 91 21.24 3.12 7.18
C PRO A 91 20.83 1.83 6.47
N VAL A 92 20.24 0.88 7.18
CA VAL A 92 19.72 -0.39 6.61
C VAL A 92 18.67 -0.14 5.53
N LEU A 93 17.83 0.88 5.69
CA LEU A 93 16.77 1.20 4.74
C LEU A 93 17.32 1.80 3.45
N ARG A 94 18.44 2.53 3.52
CA ARG A 94 19.15 3.04 2.33
C ARG A 94 19.93 1.95 1.60
N ARG A 95 20.41 0.94 2.32
CA ARG A 95 21.16 -0.20 1.73
C ARG A 95 20.25 -1.27 1.14
N HIS A 96 18.99 -1.31 1.56
CA HIS A 96 18.01 -2.30 1.10
C HIS A 96 16.69 -1.62 0.64
N PRO A 97 16.68 -0.97 -0.53
CA PRO A 97 15.51 -0.24 -1.01
C PRO A 97 14.24 -1.09 -1.16
N VAL A 98 14.37 -2.39 -1.43
CA VAL A 98 13.23 -3.34 -1.48
C VAL A 98 12.50 -3.45 -0.14
N VAL A 99 13.24 -3.44 0.98
CA VAL A 99 12.66 -3.46 2.33
C VAL A 99 11.94 -2.14 2.59
N LEU A 100 12.58 -1.04 2.20
CA LEU A 100 12.00 0.30 2.33
C LEU A 100 10.70 0.43 1.50
N ALA A 101 10.65 -0.12 0.29
CA ALA A 101 9.46 -0.12 -0.56
C ALA A 101 8.28 -0.84 0.11
N GLN A 102 8.53 -2.01 0.72
CA GLN A 102 7.53 -2.74 1.48
C GLN A 102 6.98 -1.90 2.65
N PHE A 103 7.84 -1.18 3.37
CA PHE A 103 7.40 -0.33 4.48
C PHE A 103 6.63 0.88 3.98
N ALA A 104 7.12 1.59 2.97
CA ALA A 104 6.44 2.73 2.35
C ALA A 104 5.02 2.35 1.91
N ALA A 105 4.85 1.18 1.28
CA ALA A 105 3.54 0.66 0.88
C ALA A 105 2.60 0.47 2.07
N GLN A 106 3.07 -0.06 3.20
CA GLN A 106 2.26 -0.22 4.41
C GLN A 106 1.85 1.12 5.03
N PHE A 107 2.79 2.07 5.12
CA PHE A 107 2.52 3.40 5.67
C PHE A 107 1.49 4.15 4.82
N VAL A 108 1.67 4.19 3.50
CA VAL A 108 0.73 4.87 2.60
C VAL A 108 -0.63 4.16 2.58
N ALA A 109 -0.68 2.83 2.61
CA ALA A 109 -1.95 2.11 2.75
C ALA A 109 -2.69 2.42 4.06
N GLY A 110 -1.95 2.60 5.17
CA GLY A 110 -2.51 3.07 6.44
C GLY A 110 -3.10 4.47 6.33
N GLN A 111 -2.37 5.40 5.70
CA GLN A 111 -2.83 6.77 5.47
C GLN A 111 -4.10 6.80 4.61
N VAL A 112 -4.14 6.06 3.50
CA VAL A 112 -5.33 5.95 2.64
C VAL A 112 -6.55 5.49 3.44
N ARG A 113 -6.43 4.43 4.24
CA ARG A 113 -7.53 3.93 5.08
C ARG A 113 -8.00 4.98 6.09
N ALA A 114 -7.07 5.61 6.80
CA ALA A 114 -7.40 6.64 7.78
C ALA A 114 -8.09 7.86 7.13
N SER A 115 -7.64 8.25 5.94
CA SER A 115 -8.26 9.33 5.16
C SER A 115 -9.67 8.97 4.65
N GLU A 116 -9.90 7.73 4.23
CA GLU A 116 -11.25 7.27 3.85
C GLU A 116 -12.19 7.28 5.07
N ASP A 117 -11.75 6.73 6.19
CA ASP A 117 -12.53 6.64 7.43
C ASP A 117 -12.87 8.00 8.04
N GLY A 118 -11.94 8.95 7.99
CA GLY A 118 -12.22 10.29 8.47
C GLY A 118 -13.07 11.09 7.49
N LEU A 119 -12.94 10.91 6.17
CA LEU A 119 -13.80 11.57 5.18
C LEU A 119 -15.26 11.15 5.36
N ALA A 120 -15.49 9.86 5.60
CA ALA A 120 -16.83 9.32 5.88
C ALA A 120 -17.48 9.95 7.11
N ARG A 121 -16.67 10.42 8.08
CA ARG A 121 -17.14 10.99 9.35
C ARG A 121 -17.02 12.51 9.43
N ALA A 122 -16.29 13.15 8.50
CA ALA A 122 -15.86 14.54 8.61
C ALA A 122 -17.03 15.51 8.78
N ARG A 123 -18.05 15.43 7.92
CA ARG A 123 -19.21 16.33 7.98
C ARG A 123 -19.95 16.26 9.31
N LEU A 124 -20.21 15.05 9.79
CA LEU A 124 -20.91 14.84 11.06
C LEU A 124 -20.06 15.28 12.26
N SER A 125 -18.76 15.04 12.22
CA SER A 125 -17.85 15.33 13.34
C SER A 125 -17.53 16.81 13.48
N LEU A 126 -17.57 17.57 12.37
CA LEU A 126 -17.14 18.97 12.32
C LEU A 126 -18.29 19.98 12.35
N ARG A 127 -19.52 19.60 11.96
CA ARG A 127 -20.66 20.55 11.85
C ARG A 127 -20.99 21.32 13.13
N ASP A 128 -20.67 20.75 14.30
CA ASP A 128 -20.96 21.35 15.61
C ASP A 128 -19.74 22.15 16.15
N GLN A 129 -18.64 22.20 15.40
CA GLN A 129 -17.37 22.84 15.79
C GLN A 129 -16.99 24.02 14.88
N VAL A 130 -17.39 24.00 13.60
CA VAL A 130 -17.04 25.03 12.61
C VAL A 130 -18.21 25.30 11.67
N GLU A 131 -18.18 26.47 11.03
CA GLU A 131 -19.21 26.90 10.07
C GLU A 131 -19.31 25.96 8.85
N PRO A 132 -20.50 25.78 8.25
CA PRO A 132 -20.70 24.85 7.14
C PRO A 132 -19.74 25.04 5.94
N PRO A 133 -19.40 26.27 5.50
CA PRO A 133 -18.43 26.45 4.42
C PRO A 133 -17.03 25.89 4.76
N VAL A 134 -16.61 25.97 6.02
CA VAL A 134 -15.32 25.43 6.49
C VAL A 134 -15.34 23.90 6.48
N VAL A 135 -16.47 23.28 6.83
CA VAL A 135 -16.64 21.82 6.75
C VAL A 135 -16.46 21.34 5.31
N GLU A 136 -17.11 22.00 4.34
CA GLU A 136 -17.02 21.63 2.93
C GLU A 136 -15.62 21.85 2.37
N GLU A 137 -14.93 22.92 2.78
CA GLU A 137 -13.52 23.14 2.42
C GLU A 137 -12.60 22.04 2.97
N ALA A 138 -12.74 21.67 4.25
CA ALA A 138 -11.95 20.61 4.86
C ALA A 138 -12.18 19.25 4.17
N VAL A 139 -13.43 18.94 3.82
CA VAL A 139 -13.80 17.72 3.07
C VAL A 139 -13.14 17.70 1.69
N ARG A 140 -13.16 18.82 0.96
CA ARG A 140 -12.50 18.94 -0.34
C ARG A 140 -10.99 18.72 -0.22
N THR A 141 -10.33 19.34 0.75
CA THR A 141 -8.90 19.14 0.99
C THR A 141 -8.56 17.68 1.25
N TRP A 142 -9.37 16.98 2.06
CA TRP A 142 -9.16 15.54 2.29
C TRP A 142 -9.39 14.69 1.04
N GLN A 143 -10.33 15.05 0.17
CA GLN A 143 -10.55 14.35 -1.09
C GLN A 143 -9.34 14.48 -2.03
N GLU A 144 -8.80 15.69 -2.16
CA GLU A 144 -7.59 15.96 -2.94
C GLU A 144 -6.39 15.17 -2.40
N GLU A 145 -6.20 15.15 -1.08
CA GLU A 145 -5.13 14.39 -0.46
C GLU A 145 -5.31 12.88 -0.64
N LEU A 146 -6.55 12.36 -0.58
CA LEU A 146 -6.81 10.95 -0.83
C LEU A 146 -6.48 10.54 -2.28
N VAL A 147 -6.77 11.41 -3.25
CA VAL A 147 -6.37 11.20 -4.66
C VAL A 147 -4.86 11.15 -4.77
N ARG A 148 -4.15 12.09 -4.14
CA ARG A 148 -2.68 12.12 -4.11
C ARG A 148 -2.10 10.86 -3.47
N LEU A 149 -2.59 10.45 -2.30
CA LEU A 149 -2.11 9.27 -1.57
C LEU A 149 -2.31 7.98 -2.37
N ARG A 150 -3.44 7.85 -3.07
CA ARG A 150 -3.68 6.72 -3.98
C ARG A 150 -2.67 6.71 -5.12
N ALA A 151 -2.41 7.86 -5.77
CA ALA A 151 -1.40 7.96 -6.81
C ALA A 151 0.01 7.61 -6.30
N VAL A 152 0.39 8.08 -5.11
CA VAL A 152 1.65 7.72 -4.45
C VAL A 152 1.74 6.22 -4.21
N ARG A 153 0.66 5.59 -3.73
CA ARG A 153 0.61 4.14 -3.50
C ARG A 153 0.85 3.34 -4.78
N GLU A 154 0.22 3.73 -5.89
CA GLU A 154 0.45 3.10 -7.19
C GLU A 154 1.90 3.32 -7.65
N GLY A 155 2.44 4.53 -7.47
CA GLY A 155 3.85 4.84 -7.76
C GLY A 155 4.85 3.98 -6.96
N ILE A 156 4.58 3.74 -5.68
CA ILE A 156 5.39 2.84 -4.84
C ILE A 156 5.35 1.41 -5.39
N ALA A 157 4.18 0.92 -5.81
CA ALA A 157 4.07 -0.43 -6.37
C ALA A 157 4.92 -0.61 -7.64
N LEU A 158 4.91 0.39 -8.53
CA LEU A 158 5.76 0.39 -9.73
C LEU A 158 7.25 0.41 -9.38
N VAL A 159 7.66 1.19 -8.39
CA VAL A 159 9.05 1.24 -7.93
C VAL A 159 9.46 -0.08 -7.26
N ASP A 160 8.60 -0.68 -6.44
CA ASP A 160 8.87 -1.99 -5.80
C ASP A 160 9.05 -3.10 -6.85
N ASP A 161 8.19 -3.13 -7.86
CA ASP A 161 8.31 -4.06 -8.99
C ASP A 161 9.64 -3.86 -9.74
N ALA A 162 10.02 -2.61 -10.02
CA ALA A 162 11.31 -2.28 -10.66
C ALA A 162 12.51 -2.76 -9.81
N LEU A 163 12.50 -2.50 -8.50
CA LEU A 163 13.54 -2.90 -7.55
C LEU A 163 13.69 -4.43 -7.44
N ARG A 164 12.61 -5.18 -7.68
CA ARG A 164 12.63 -6.64 -7.72
C ARG A 164 13.09 -7.21 -9.08
N GLY A 165 13.44 -6.34 -10.03
CA GLY A 165 13.87 -6.72 -11.37
C GLY A 165 12.71 -7.14 -12.28
N MET A 166 11.48 -6.73 -11.99
CA MET A 166 10.35 -6.94 -12.90
C MET A 166 10.50 -5.97 -14.09
N ALA A 167 10.62 -6.50 -15.30
CA ALA A 167 10.67 -5.70 -16.52
C ALA A 167 9.26 -5.25 -16.93
N PHE A 168 9.06 -3.95 -17.13
CA PHE A 168 7.78 -3.40 -17.60
C PHE A 168 7.67 -3.50 -19.12
N VAL A 169 6.72 -4.33 -19.59
CA VAL A 169 6.38 -4.41 -21.01
C VAL A 169 5.21 -3.47 -21.30
N PRO A 170 5.31 -2.56 -22.30
CA PRO A 170 4.19 -1.71 -22.69
C PRO A 170 2.96 -2.55 -23.08
N ARG A 171 1.78 -2.18 -22.59
CA ARG A 171 0.51 -2.63 -23.18
C ARG A 171 0.06 -1.57 -24.18
N LEU A 172 0.05 -1.97 -25.45
CA LEU A 172 -0.60 -1.26 -26.56
C LEU A 172 -2.09 -1.63 -26.61
#